data_AF-A0A535R7W3-F1
#
_entry.id   AF-A0A535R7W3-F1
#
_cell.length_a   1.000
_cell.length_b   1.000
_cell.length_c   1.000
_cell.angle_alpha   90.00
_cell.angle_beta   90.00
_cell.angle_gamma   90.00
#
_symmetry.space_group_name_H-M   'P 1'
#
loop_
_entity.id
_entity.type
_entity.pdbx_description
1 polymer ?
#
loop_
_entity_poly.entity_id
_entity_poly.type
_entity_poly.pdbx_seq_one_letter_code
_entity_poly.pdbx_strand_id
1 'polypeptide(L)'
;MIRLAIYLLTKRWGLIIVGAILALSGLIYGISSHTVTYQTLKQQTIVHYLSGNGDNNGYMQLKGSADLYIVNETDFTPAFNSNAFNNSNGLIDFVYRPDQTTDIDVNSTNSSTHLKGPAHTVEQITVYDSNGQNPHTFSSSEELQNPNGFYQNNWSGGIVLFLLGAALLALVFFWPAIRARRKGQAAPSAIAGQANQYAQPYTNPAQYPGYGQFPQQTPQYSPQQQYPQYTPPAEQYPPNSSYPAPQQPQYPQQPQYPAYPPPAGQYERTQLANPHDYPPQNR
;
A
#
# COMPACT_ATOMS: atom_id res chain seq x y z
N MET A 1 14.13 -3.78 -31.82
CA MET A 1 13.88 -3.12 -30.52
C MET A 1 15.10 -2.34 -30.01
N ILE A 2 16.25 -2.98 -29.72
CA ILE A 2 17.44 -2.30 -29.14
C ILE A 2 17.96 -1.11 -29.97
N ARG A 3 18.04 -1.24 -31.31
CA ARG A 3 18.50 -0.15 -32.20
C ARG A 3 17.58 1.07 -32.18
N LEU A 4 16.27 0.88 -31.98
CA LEU A 4 15.29 1.96 -31.89
C LEU A 4 15.46 2.76 -30.58
N ALA A 5 15.69 2.06 -29.47
CA ALA A 5 15.96 2.68 -28.17
C ALA A 5 17.25 3.52 -28.19
N ILE A 6 18.31 3.00 -28.83
CA ILE A 6 19.56 3.75 -29.02
C ILE A 6 19.33 5.00 -29.88
N TYR A 7 18.54 4.90 -30.95
CA TYR A 7 18.23 6.04 -31.81
C TYR A 7 17.41 7.12 -31.09
N LEU A 8 16.44 6.71 -30.26
CA LEU A 8 15.66 7.61 -29.41
C LEU A 8 16.56 8.30 -28.36
N LEU A 9 17.46 7.58 -27.71
CA LEU A 9 18.36 8.14 -26.69
C LEU A 9 19.43 9.08 -27.28
N THR A 10 19.80 8.92 -28.56
CA THR A 10 20.85 9.73 -29.20
C THR A 10 20.34 11.02 -29.83
N LYS A 11 19.04 11.13 -30.13
CA LYS A 11 18.44 12.34 -30.69
C LYS A 11 17.90 13.22 -29.55
N ARG A 12 18.17 14.53 -29.61
CA ARG A 12 17.68 15.51 -28.62
C ARG A 12 16.18 15.41 -28.36
N TRP A 13 15.40 15.17 -29.42
CA TRP A 13 13.95 14.98 -29.34
C TRP A 13 13.53 13.79 -28.47
N GLY A 14 14.26 12.67 -28.50
CA GLY A 14 13.91 11.51 -27.67
C GLY A 14 14.18 11.76 -26.19
N LEU A 15 15.26 12.46 -25.83
CA LEU A 15 15.50 12.88 -24.45
C LEU A 15 14.44 13.86 -23.94
N ILE A 16 13.95 14.77 -24.79
CA ILE A 16 12.84 15.68 -24.44
C ILE A 16 11.58 14.87 -24.14
N ILE A 17 11.22 13.93 -25.01
CA ILE A 17 10.03 13.08 -24.85
C ILE A 17 10.13 12.26 -23.56
N VAL A 18 11.27 11.59 -23.32
CA VAL A 18 11.47 10.78 -22.11
C VAL A 18 11.44 11.66 -20.85
N GLY A 19 12.11 12.81 -20.85
CA GLY A 19 12.10 13.75 -19.73
C GLY A 19 10.71 14.30 -19.42
N ALA A 20 9.93 14.63 -20.46
CA ALA A 20 8.55 15.08 -20.32
C ALA A 20 7.65 13.98 -19.77
N ILE A 21 7.75 12.74 -20.28
CA ILE A 21 6.98 11.60 -19.76
C ILE A 21 7.31 11.36 -18.29
N LEU A 22 8.58 11.32 -17.90
CA LEU A 22 8.98 11.14 -16.50
C LEU A 22 8.43 12.25 -15.60
N ALA A 23 8.54 13.51 -16.05
CA ALA A 23 8.04 14.66 -15.30
C ALA A 23 6.52 14.60 -15.10
N LEU A 24 5.77 14.31 -16.18
CA LEU A 24 4.32 14.20 -16.13
C LEU A 24 3.86 12.99 -15.33
N SER A 25 4.48 11.83 -15.49
CA SER A 25 4.18 10.64 -14.70
C SER A 25 4.44 10.87 -13.20
N GLY A 26 5.52 11.58 -12.86
CA GLY A 26 5.79 11.96 -11.46
C GLY A 26 4.71 12.85 -10.87
N LEU A 27 4.23 13.83 -11.63
CA LEU A 27 3.12 14.68 -11.20
C LEU A 27 1.81 13.91 -11.07
N ILE A 28 1.45 13.10 -12.07
CA ILE A 28 0.23 12.26 -12.06
C ILE A 28 0.26 11.31 -10.87
N TYR A 29 1.41 10.69 -10.61
CA TYR A 29 1.60 9.82 -9.45
C TYR A 29 1.45 10.60 -8.13
N GLY A 30 2.04 11.79 -8.01
CA GLY A 30 1.90 12.64 -6.83
C GLY A 30 0.45 13.03 -6.53
N ILE A 31 -0.30 13.48 -7.54
CA ILE A 31 -1.71 13.89 -7.37
C ILE A 31 -2.66 12.72 -7.11
N SER A 32 -2.24 11.47 -7.39
CA SER A 32 -3.03 10.27 -7.04
C SER A 32 -3.03 9.93 -5.54
N SER A 33 -2.37 10.75 -4.72
CA SER A 33 -2.44 10.65 -3.27
C SER A 33 -3.88 10.83 -2.79
N HIS A 34 -4.34 9.98 -1.89
CA HIS A 34 -5.70 10.01 -1.37
C HIS A 34 -5.73 9.55 0.09
N THR A 35 -6.79 9.90 0.79
CA THR A 35 -7.08 9.37 2.13
C THR A 35 -7.81 8.04 1.96
N VAL A 36 -7.23 6.98 2.50
CA VAL A 36 -7.87 5.68 2.66
C VAL A 36 -8.75 5.75 3.90
N THR A 37 -10.05 5.54 3.72
CA THR A 37 -11.03 5.55 4.80
C THR A 37 -11.67 4.18 4.91
N TYR A 38 -12.00 3.75 6.12
CA TYR A 38 -12.71 2.51 6.33
C TYR A 38 -14.18 2.73 6.63
N GLN A 39 -15.02 1.78 6.20
CA GLN A 39 -16.43 1.71 6.57
C GLN A 39 -16.71 0.43 7.34
N THR A 40 -17.56 0.54 8.35
CA THR A 40 -17.95 -0.60 9.18
C THR A 40 -19.41 -0.96 8.90
N LEU A 41 -19.64 -2.24 8.62
CA LEU A 41 -20.98 -2.83 8.59
C LEU A 41 -21.15 -3.75 9.79
N LYS A 42 -22.31 -3.65 10.45
CA LYS A 42 -22.63 -4.42 11.66
C LYS A 42 -23.80 -5.37 11.42
N GLN A 43 -23.73 -6.54 12.03
CA GLN A 43 -24.77 -7.56 12.10
C GLN A 43 -25.32 -7.94 10.73
N GLN A 44 -24.43 -8.11 9.77
CA GLN A 44 -24.76 -8.52 8.42
C GLN A 44 -24.83 -10.03 8.30
N THR A 45 -25.70 -10.53 7.43
CA THR A 45 -25.79 -11.97 7.13
C THR A 45 -25.16 -12.24 5.77
N ILE A 46 -24.21 -13.16 5.70
CA ILE A 46 -23.65 -13.63 4.43
C ILE A 46 -24.68 -14.52 3.72
N VAL A 47 -24.98 -14.22 2.45
CA VAL A 47 -25.85 -15.08 1.60
C VAL A 47 -25.02 -16.02 0.74
N HIS A 48 -23.93 -15.50 0.17
CA HIS A 48 -23.03 -16.28 -0.64
C HIS A 48 -21.60 -16.04 -0.15
N TYR A 49 -20.87 -17.14 0.04
CA TYR A 49 -19.43 -17.13 0.26
C TYR A 49 -18.81 -18.15 -0.70
N LEU A 50 -17.87 -17.69 -1.53
CA LEU A 50 -17.12 -18.54 -2.45
C LEU A 50 -15.64 -18.44 -2.06
N SER A 51 -15.01 -19.58 -1.79
CA SER A 51 -13.56 -19.65 -1.68
C SER A 51 -12.97 -19.71 -3.09
N GLY A 52 -11.96 -18.88 -3.32
CA GLY A 52 -11.24 -18.80 -4.57
C GLY A 52 -10.36 -20.03 -4.78
N ASN A 53 -10.31 -20.49 -6.02
CA ASN A 53 -9.67 -21.74 -6.37
C ASN A 53 -8.13 -21.58 -6.41
N GLY A 54 -7.50 -21.60 -5.23
CA GLY A 54 -6.04 -21.59 -5.07
C GLY A 54 -5.39 -20.21 -4.94
N ASP A 55 -6.16 -19.14 -4.78
CA ASP A 55 -5.68 -17.75 -4.66
C ASP A 55 -5.83 -17.16 -3.24
N ASN A 56 -6.27 -17.98 -2.26
CA ASN A 56 -6.55 -17.57 -0.87
C ASN A 56 -7.59 -16.44 -0.73
N ASN A 57 -8.33 -16.13 -1.79
CA ASN A 57 -9.35 -15.10 -1.74
C ASN A 57 -10.70 -15.73 -1.37
N GLY A 58 -11.40 -15.13 -0.41
CA GLY A 58 -12.82 -15.33 -0.18
C GLY A 58 -13.63 -14.24 -0.86
N TYR A 59 -14.74 -14.61 -1.49
CA TYR A 59 -15.66 -13.68 -2.14
C TYR A 59 -17.01 -13.80 -1.46
N MET A 60 -17.58 -12.69 -1.01
CA MET A 60 -18.84 -12.70 -0.28
C MET A 60 -19.85 -11.68 -0.78
N GLN A 61 -21.13 -12.05 -0.64
CA GLN A 61 -22.28 -11.18 -0.86
C GLN A 61 -23.19 -11.25 0.37
N LEU A 62 -23.64 -10.08 0.82
CA LEU A 62 -24.49 -9.95 2.00
C LEU A 62 -25.97 -10.02 1.65
N LYS A 63 -26.78 -10.34 2.66
CA LYS A 63 -28.24 -10.39 2.54
C LYS A 63 -28.81 -9.00 2.32
N GLY A 64 -29.45 -8.79 1.18
CA GLY A 64 -30.13 -7.54 0.84
C GLY A 64 -29.20 -6.43 0.31
N SER A 65 -27.92 -6.74 0.06
CA SER A 65 -26.99 -5.85 -0.64
C SER A 65 -26.58 -6.47 -1.98
N ALA A 66 -26.43 -5.63 -2.99
CA ALA A 66 -25.86 -6.01 -4.29
C ALA A 66 -24.33 -5.90 -4.31
N ASP A 67 -23.74 -5.28 -3.28
CA ASP A 67 -22.30 -5.06 -3.19
C ASP A 67 -21.58 -6.38 -2.96
N LEU A 68 -20.41 -6.50 -3.58
CA LEU A 68 -19.54 -7.65 -3.45
C LEU A 68 -18.35 -7.28 -2.58
N TYR A 69 -17.82 -8.26 -1.88
CA TYR A 69 -16.69 -8.07 -1.01
C TYR A 69 -15.67 -9.19 -1.24
N ILE A 70 -14.39 -8.82 -1.22
CA ILE A 70 -13.25 -9.73 -1.35
C ILE A 70 -12.42 -9.68 -0.08
N VAL A 71 -11.97 -10.84 0.37
CA VAL A 71 -11.07 -10.97 1.52
C VAL A 71 -9.90 -11.86 1.13
N ASN A 72 -8.67 -11.45 1.39
CA ASN A 72 -7.53 -12.33 1.29
C ASN A 72 -7.33 -13.02 2.65
N GLU A 73 -7.67 -14.30 2.74
CA GLU A 73 -7.67 -15.06 4.00
C GLU A 73 -6.29 -15.10 4.67
N THR A 74 -5.21 -15.00 3.88
CA THR A 74 -3.82 -15.05 4.38
C THR A 74 -3.31 -13.73 4.94
N ASP A 75 -3.97 -12.61 4.67
CA ASP A 75 -3.56 -11.29 5.17
C ASP A 75 -4.04 -11.03 6.60
N PHE A 76 -4.89 -11.91 7.14
CA PHE A 76 -5.55 -11.74 8.43
C PHE A 76 -4.79 -12.39 9.59
N THR A 77 -4.84 -11.74 10.75
CA THR A 77 -4.30 -12.25 12.01
C THR A 77 -5.40 -12.25 13.09
N PRO A 78 -5.73 -13.42 13.69
CA PRO A 78 -5.26 -14.74 13.29
C PRO A 78 -5.73 -15.09 11.87
N ALA A 79 -5.03 -16.01 11.20
CA ALA A 79 -5.49 -16.52 9.91
C ALA A 79 -6.84 -17.23 10.09
N PHE A 80 -7.74 -17.07 9.12
CA PHE A 80 -9.03 -17.76 9.10
C PHE A 80 -9.25 -18.40 7.73
N ASN A 81 -10.31 -19.22 7.61
CA ASN A 81 -10.73 -19.77 6.34
C ASN A 81 -12.26 -19.85 6.30
N SER A 82 -12.81 -20.31 5.17
CA SER A 82 -14.24 -20.46 4.95
C SER A 82 -15.01 -21.19 6.08
N ASN A 83 -14.34 -22.08 6.84
CA ASN A 83 -14.99 -22.80 7.94
C ASN A 83 -15.33 -21.90 9.13
N ALA A 84 -14.70 -20.72 9.25
CA ALA A 84 -15.04 -19.75 10.29
C ALA A 84 -16.52 -19.35 10.21
N PHE A 85 -17.12 -19.33 9.01
CA PHE A 85 -18.52 -18.94 8.80
C PHE A 85 -19.53 -20.08 9.02
N ASN A 86 -19.09 -21.34 9.07
CA ASN A 86 -20.00 -22.48 9.18
C ASN A 86 -20.74 -22.50 10.54
N ASN A 87 -20.15 -21.92 11.59
CA ASN A 87 -20.70 -21.94 12.94
C ASN A 87 -21.48 -20.67 13.32
N SER A 88 -21.58 -19.68 12.41
CA SER A 88 -22.01 -18.32 12.75
C SER A 88 -23.43 -17.96 12.32
N ASN A 89 -24.18 -18.89 11.74
CA ASN A 89 -25.40 -18.58 10.97
C ASN A 89 -25.16 -17.49 9.90
N GLY A 90 -23.92 -17.27 9.49
CA GLY A 90 -23.51 -16.21 8.58
C GLY A 90 -23.54 -14.79 9.18
N LEU A 91 -23.73 -14.62 10.50
CA LEU A 91 -23.75 -13.30 11.14
C LEU A 91 -22.33 -12.77 11.34
N ILE A 92 -22.06 -11.58 10.79
CA ILE A 92 -20.75 -10.92 10.84
C ILE A 92 -20.88 -9.41 11.08
N ASP A 93 -19.84 -8.84 11.69
CA ASP A 93 -19.48 -7.43 11.53
C ASP A 93 -18.22 -7.39 10.67
N PHE A 94 -18.03 -6.37 9.84
CA PHE A 94 -16.77 -6.22 9.13
C PHE A 94 -16.44 -4.77 8.76
N VAL A 95 -15.16 -4.54 8.54
CA VAL A 95 -14.58 -3.27 8.12
C VAL A 95 -14.03 -3.44 6.70
N TYR A 96 -14.36 -2.52 5.81
CA TYR A 96 -13.96 -2.60 4.40
C TYR A 96 -13.52 -1.24 3.83
N ARG A 97 -12.83 -1.32 2.69
CA ARG A 97 -12.36 -0.16 1.92
C ARG A 97 -13.36 0.19 0.81
N PRO A 98 -14.07 1.32 0.89
CA PRO A 98 -14.99 1.76 -0.16
C PRO A 98 -14.26 2.36 -1.36
N ASP A 99 -13.03 2.84 -1.18
CA ASP A 99 -12.21 3.53 -2.17
C ASP A 99 -11.45 2.59 -3.11
N GLN A 100 -11.36 1.31 -2.75
CA GLN A 100 -10.67 0.29 -3.52
C GLN A 100 -11.63 -0.86 -3.86
N THR A 101 -11.82 -1.06 -5.16
CA THR A 101 -12.59 -2.18 -5.69
C THR A 101 -11.74 -3.02 -6.63
N THR A 102 -11.93 -4.33 -6.60
CA THR A 102 -11.35 -5.28 -7.55
C THR A 102 -12.48 -5.91 -8.36
N ASP A 103 -12.39 -5.89 -9.69
CA ASP A 103 -13.37 -6.58 -10.53
C ASP A 103 -13.22 -8.11 -10.37
N ILE A 104 -14.30 -8.78 -9.98
CA ILE A 104 -14.35 -10.23 -9.80
C ILE A 104 -15.32 -10.86 -10.80
N ASP A 105 -15.02 -12.09 -11.21
CA ASP A 105 -15.88 -12.95 -12.03
C ASP A 105 -15.65 -14.40 -11.56
N VAL A 106 -16.36 -14.81 -10.52
CA VAL A 106 -16.09 -16.06 -9.78
C VAL A 106 -17.34 -16.94 -9.70
N ASN A 107 -17.17 -18.20 -10.09
CA ASN A 107 -18.23 -19.21 -10.09
C ASN A 107 -17.98 -20.23 -8.97
N SER A 108 -19.04 -20.62 -8.28
CA SER A 108 -18.97 -21.71 -7.31
C SER A 108 -18.77 -23.04 -8.04
N THR A 109 -17.89 -23.88 -7.53
CA THR A 109 -17.69 -25.24 -8.06
C THR A 109 -18.84 -26.19 -7.71
N ASN A 110 -19.54 -25.93 -6.61
CA ASN A 110 -20.54 -26.82 -6.02
C ASN A 110 -21.97 -26.24 -6.03
N SER A 111 -22.16 -25.03 -6.57
CA SER A 111 -23.47 -24.38 -6.66
C SER A 111 -23.59 -23.57 -7.96
N SER A 112 -24.80 -23.16 -8.32
CA SER A 112 -25.04 -22.26 -9.46
C SER A 112 -24.76 -20.79 -9.15
N THR A 113 -24.12 -20.49 -8.00
CA THR A 113 -23.83 -19.11 -7.62
C THR A 113 -22.67 -18.56 -8.44
N HIS A 114 -22.90 -17.39 -9.02
CA HIS A 114 -21.94 -16.61 -9.80
C HIS A 114 -21.89 -15.19 -9.22
N LEU A 115 -20.72 -14.77 -8.74
CA LEU A 115 -20.50 -13.40 -8.30
C LEU A 115 -19.67 -12.67 -9.36
N LYS A 116 -20.22 -11.55 -9.86
CA LYS A 116 -19.57 -10.75 -10.88
C LYS A 116 -19.79 -9.26 -10.65
N GLY A 117 -18.70 -8.50 -10.65
CA GLY A 117 -18.73 -7.06 -10.50
C GLY A 117 -17.57 -6.54 -9.65
N PRO A 118 -17.56 -5.23 -9.34
CA PRO A 118 -16.57 -4.65 -8.45
C PRO A 118 -16.80 -5.15 -7.01
N ALA A 119 -15.74 -5.65 -6.37
CA ALA A 119 -15.77 -6.12 -4.98
C ALA A 119 -14.86 -5.27 -4.10
N HIS A 120 -15.38 -4.87 -2.93
CA HIS A 120 -14.65 -4.11 -1.93
C HIS A 120 -13.72 -4.99 -1.10
N THR A 121 -12.50 -4.53 -0.84
CA THR A 121 -11.56 -5.25 0.04
C THR A 121 -12.00 -5.14 1.49
N VAL A 122 -12.07 -6.29 2.16
CA VAL A 122 -12.37 -6.38 3.59
C VAL A 122 -11.07 -6.45 4.38
N GLU A 123 -10.98 -5.63 5.42
CA GLU A 123 -9.78 -5.44 6.24
C GLU A 123 -9.97 -5.98 7.66
N GLN A 124 -11.21 -6.13 8.13
CA GLN A 124 -11.51 -6.79 9.40
C GLN A 124 -12.82 -7.54 9.31
N ILE A 125 -12.89 -8.73 9.87
CA ILE A 125 -14.12 -9.52 10.00
C ILE A 125 -14.25 -9.95 11.45
N THR A 126 -15.41 -9.70 12.04
CA THR A 126 -15.81 -10.27 13.31
C THR A 126 -16.93 -11.27 13.06
N VAL A 127 -16.66 -12.53 13.38
CA VAL A 127 -17.60 -13.63 13.23
C VAL A 127 -18.22 -13.94 14.60
N TYR A 128 -19.53 -14.09 14.64
CA TYR A 128 -20.26 -14.48 15.85
C TYR A 128 -20.53 -15.98 15.87
N ASP A 129 -20.85 -16.56 17.01
CA ASP A 129 -21.40 -17.91 17.05
C ASP A 129 -22.88 -17.94 16.60
N SER A 130 -23.45 -19.14 16.50
CA SER A 130 -24.86 -19.34 16.10
C SER A 130 -25.89 -18.63 17.00
N ASN A 131 -25.53 -18.24 18.23
CA ASN A 131 -26.38 -17.48 19.14
C ASN A 131 -26.20 -15.96 18.97
N GLY A 132 -25.34 -15.52 18.04
CA GLY A 132 -24.94 -14.13 17.90
C GLY A 132 -24.04 -13.65 19.05
N GLN A 133 -23.41 -14.56 19.76
CA GLN A 133 -22.54 -14.30 20.91
C GLN A 133 -21.08 -14.61 20.57
N ASN A 134 -20.16 -14.34 21.49
CA ASN A 134 -18.73 -14.67 21.38
C ASN A 134 -18.06 -14.19 20.08
N PRO A 135 -17.90 -12.87 19.89
CA PRO A 135 -17.27 -12.32 18.70
C PRO A 135 -15.81 -12.78 18.59
N HIS A 136 -15.45 -13.34 17.44
CA HIS A 136 -14.08 -13.63 17.05
C HIS A 136 -13.66 -12.71 15.91
N THR A 137 -12.72 -11.82 16.20
CA THR A 137 -12.22 -10.82 15.25
C THR A 137 -10.94 -11.28 14.58
N PHE A 138 -10.91 -11.11 13.27
CA PHE A 138 -9.77 -11.31 12.39
C PHE A 138 -9.50 -9.97 11.71
N SER A 139 -8.26 -9.47 11.75
CA SER A 139 -7.91 -8.18 11.15
C SER A 139 -6.71 -8.33 10.22
N SER A 140 -6.71 -7.61 9.11
CA SER A 140 -5.58 -7.53 8.20
C SER A 140 -4.41 -6.78 8.85
N SER A 141 -3.21 -6.98 8.33
CA SER A 141 -2.05 -6.22 8.78
C SER A 141 -2.18 -4.70 8.56
N GLU A 142 -2.96 -4.28 7.55
CA GLU A 142 -3.19 -2.87 7.20
C GLU A 142 -4.15 -2.19 8.20
N GLU A 143 -5.25 -2.87 8.56
CA GLU A 143 -6.17 -2.41 9.61
C GLU A 143 -5.46 -2.27 10.95
N LEU A 144 -4.66 -3.28 11.32
CA LEU A 144 -3.95 -3.28 12.60
C LEU A 144 -2.97 -2.11 12.73
N GLN A 145 -2.35 -1.70 11.62
CA GLN A 145 -1.43 -0.56 11.59
C GLN A 145 -2.16 0.78 11.51
N ASN A 146 -3.32 0.82 10.85
CA ASN A 146 -4.02 2.06 10.52
C ASN A 146 -5.52 2.00 10.83
N PRO A 147 -5.98 1.71 12.06
CA PRO A 147 -7.38 1.39 12.36
C PRO A 147 -8.38 2.54 12.12
N ASN A 148 -7.89 3.75 11.84
CA ASN A 148 -8.71 4.92 11.54
C ASN A 148 -8.55 5.37 10.07
N GLY A 149 -8.03 4.48 9.20
CA GLY A 149 -7.55 4.83 7.88
C GLY A 149 -6.19 5.54 7.91
N PHE A 150 -5.67 5.87 6.73
CA PHE A 150 -4.39 6.56 6.57
C PHE A 150 -4.37 7.38 5.28
N TYR A 151 -3.40 8.29 5.18
CA TYR A 151 -3.17 9.04 3.94
C TYR A 151 -2.09 8.36 3.11
N GLN A 152 -2.46 7.85 1.93
CA GLN A 152 -1.50 7.29 1.00
C GLN A 152 -0.78 8.43 0.26
N ASN A 153 0.42 8.75 0.73
CA ASN A 153 1.23 9.82 0.16
C ASN A 153 2.13 9.33 -0.97
N ASN A 154 1.71 9.58 -2.22
CA ASN A 154 2.48 9.23 -3.42
C ASN A 154 3.46 10.34 -3.85
N TRP A 155 3.49 11.49 -3.17
CA TRP A 155 4.38 12.60 -3.53
C TRP A 155 5.86 12.28 -3.42
N SER A 156 6.28 11.41 -2.49
CA SER A 156 7.71 11.09 -2.32
C SER A 156 8.28 10.46 -3.60
N GLY A 157 7.62 9.43 -4.13
CA GLY A 157 7.96 8.84 -5.43
C GLY A 157 7.71 9.80 -6.60
N GLY A 158 6.63 10.56 -6.54
CA GLY A 158 6.26 11.54 -7.57
C GLY A 158 7.31 12.64 -7.77
N ILE A 159 7.84 13.19 -6.67
CA ILE A 159 8.91 14.20 -6.67
C ILE A 159 10.19 13.64 -7.28
N VAL A 160 10.57 12.40 -6.94
CA VAL A 160 11.78 11.78 -7.51
C VAL A 160 11.65 11.64 -9.02
N LEU A 161 10.52 11.11 -9.50
CA LEU A 161 10.25 10.98 -10.94
C LEU A 161 10.22 12.34 -11.64
N PHE A 162 9.59 13.33 -11.00
CA PHE A 162 9.53 14.70 -11.51
C PHE A 162 10.91 15.32 -11.66
N LEU A 163 11.74 15.25 -10.62
CA LEU A 163 13.10 15.82 -10.62
C LEU A 163 14.00 15.14 -11.66
N LEU A 164 13.88 13.83 -11.84
CA LEU A 164 14.61 13.11 -12.90
C LEU A 164 14.20 13.59 -14.30
N GLY A 165 12.88 13.73 -14.54
CA GLY A 165 12.37 14.26 -15.81
C GLY A 165 12.81 15.70 -16.06
N ALA A 166 12.70 16.57 -15.05
CA ALA A 166 13.12 17.96 -15.11
C ALA A 166 14.63 18.11 -15.34
N ALA A 167 15.45 17.28 -14.69
CA ALA A 167 16.89 17.27 -14.90
C ALA A 167 17.27 16.87 -16.33
N LEU A 168 16.59 15.87 -16.92
CA LEU A 168 16.79 15.50 -18.32
C LEU A 168 16.41 16.63 -19.28
N LEU A 169 15.27 17.29 -19.06
CA LEU A 169 14.86 18.44 -19.85
C LEU A 169 15.88 19.58 -19.74
N ALA A 170 16.30 19.91 -18.51
CA ALA A 170 17.32 20.93 -18.27
C ALA A 170 18.63 20.58 -19.00
N LEU A 171 19.09 19.33 -18.96
CA LEU A 171 20.25 18.90 -19.71
C LEU A 171 20.07 19.15 -21.21
N VAL A 172 18.94 18.78 -21.82
CA VAL A 172 18.74 18.98 -23.27
C VAL A 172 18.73 20.47 -23.65
N PHE A 173 18.08 21.33 -22.86
CA PHE A 173 17.98 22.76 -23.15
C PHE A 173 19.27 23.54 -22.87
N PHE A 174 20.00 23.21 -21.79
CA PHE A 174 21.21 23.94 -21.39
C PHE A 174 22.51 23.38 -21.98
N TRP A 175 22.53 22.12 -22.44
CA TRP A 175 23.72 21.53 -23.06
C TRP A 175 24.31 22.30 -24.25
N PRO A 176 23.50 22.86 -25.18
CA PRO A 176 24.02 23.71 -26.26
C PRO A 176 24.71 24.97 -25.73
N ALA A 177 24.13 25.63 -24.72
CA ALA A 177 24.70 26.83 -24.11
C ALA A 177 26.03 26.53 -23.40
N ILE A 178 26.12 25.39 -22.69
CA ILE A 178 27.36 24.92 -22.06
C ILE A 178 28.44 24.64 -23.12
N ARG A 179 28.09 24.02 -24.25
CA ARG A 179 29.03 23.79 -25.35
C ARG A 179 29.48 25.07 -26.06
N ALA A 180 28.58 26.04 -26.23
CA ALA A 180 28.90 27.32 -26.87
C ALA A 180 29.95 28.10 -26.07
N ARG A 181 29.82 28.14 -24.73
CA ARG A 181 30.79 28.80 -23.85
C ARG A 181 32.20 28.19 -23.93
N ARG A 182 32.31 26.87 -24.13
CA ARG A 182 33.62 26.20 -24.29
C ARG A 182 34.31 26.52 -25.62
N LYS A 183 33.55 26.78 -26.69
CA LYS A 183 34.14 27.16 -27.99
C LYS A 183 34.67 28.61 -28.00
N GLY A 184 34.08 29.50 -27.21
CA GLY A 184 34.53 30.89 -27.07
C GLY A 184 35.80 31.08 -26.22
N GLN A 185 36.29 30.03 -25.56
CA GLN A 185 37.54 30.02 -24.81
C GLN A 185 38.72 29.44 -25.61
N ALA A 186 38.53 29.21 -26.91
CA ALA A 186 39.61 28.79 -27.80
C ALA A 186 40.63 29.93 -27.95
N ALA A 187 41.69 29.84 -27.13
CA ALA A 187 42.95 30.56 -27.11
C ALA A 187 42.87 32.10 -27.16
N PRO A 188 43.55 32.85 -26.25
CA PRO A 188 43.83 34.26 -26.54
C PRO A 188 44.51 34.27 -27.90
N SER A 189 43.96 35.04 -28.83
CA SER A 189 44.59 35.31 -30.12
C SER A 189 46.05 35.62 -29.82
N ALA A 190 46.95 34.68 -30.18
CA ALA A 190 48.35 34.98 -30.20
C ALA A 190 48.44 36.16 -31.16
N ILE A 191 48.64 37.35 -30.59
CA ILE A 191 49.00 38.55 -31.34
C ILE A 191 50.16 38.07 -32.17
N ALA A 192 49.93 37.93 -33.48
CA ALA A 192 50.97 37.66 -34.43
C ALA A 192 51.91 38.86 -34.38
N GLY A 193 52.87 38.79 -33.46
CA GLY A 193 54.07 39.60 -33.51
C GLY A 193 54.67 39.34 -34.87
N GLN A 194 54.70 40.39 -35.69
CA GLN A 194 55.48 40.42 -36.91
C GLN A 194 56.87 39.87 -36.61
N ALA A 195 57.27 38.94 -37.46
CA ALA A 195 58.61 38.39 -37.48
C ALA A 195 59.64 39.52 -37.57
N ASN A 196 60.49 39.63 -36.57
CA ASN A 196 61.87 40.05 -36.79
C ASN A 196 62.78 38.93 -36.30
N GLN A 197 63.30 38.21 -37.29
CA GLN A 197 64.41 37.29 -37.18
C GLN A 197 65.62 38.04 -36.63
N TYR A 198 66.18 37.61 -35.50
CA TYR A 198 67.63 37.62 -35.33
C TYR A 198 68.05 36.35 -34.58
N ALA A 199 68.95 35.64 -35.23
CA ALA A 199 69.58 34.41 -34.75
C ALA A 199 70.44 34.68 -33.51
N GLN A 200 70.45 33.72 -32.58
CA GLN A 200 71.56 33.52 -31.65
C GLN A 200 71.81 32.00 -31.50
N PRO A 201 73.05 31.54 -31.68
CA PRO A 201 73.48 30.17 -31.43
C PRO A 201 74.05 30.00 -30.01
N TYR A 202 74.33 28.75 -29.62
CA TYR A 202 75.02 28.30 -28.39
C TYR A 202 74.16 28.29 -27.09
N THR A 203 74.27 27.38 -26.13
CA THR A 203 74.94 26.06 -25.97
C THR A 203 74.42 25.39 -24.70
N ASN A 204 74.57 24.07 -24.69
CA ASN A 204 74.91 23.19 -23.57
C ASN A 204 73.82 22.62 -22.62
N PRO A 205 74.02 21.34 -22.20
CA PRO A 205 73.04 20.51 -21.53
C PRO A 205 73.23 20.51 -20.01
N ALA A 206 72.19 20.12 -19.29
CA ALA A 206 72.34 19.53 -17.96
C ALA A 206 71.25 18.48 -17.75
N GLN A 207 71.68 17.22 -17.76
CA GLN A 207 70.97 16.12 -17.12
C GLN A 207 70.92 16.37 -15.61
N TYR A 208 69.78 16.12 -14.97
CA TYR A 208 69.77 15.63 -13.58
C TYR A 208 68.61 14.65 -13.39
N PRO A 209 68.88 13.45 -12.83
CA PRO A 209 67.87 12.47 -12.47
C PRO A 209 67.38 12.74 -11.04
N GLY A 210 66.07 13.00 -10.90
CA GLY A 210 65.44 13.20 -9.59
C GLY A 210 64.42 12.11 -9.31
N TYR A 211 64.86 11.04 -8.66
CA TYR A 211 63.97 10.08 -8.01
C TYR A 211 63.26 10.77 -6.84
N GLY A 212 61.95 10.96 -6.96
CA GLY A 212 61.07 11.36 -5.87
C GLY A 212 60.01 10.30 -5.65
N GLN A 213 60.25 9.41 -4.69
CA GLN A 213 59.21 8.55 -4.14
C GLN A 213 58.12 9.43 -3.51
N PHE A 214 56.87 9.25 -3.93
CA PHE A 214 55.72 9.71 -3.17
C PHE A 214 55.30 8.57 -2.22
N PRO A 215 55.33 8.76 -0.89
CA PRO A 215 54.70 7.82 0.00
C PRO A 215 53.19 7.84 -0.22
N GLN A 216 52.62 6.67 -0.49
CA GLN A 216 51.20 6.42 -0.30
C GLN A 216 50.85 6.73 1.15
N GLN A 217 50.02 7.75 1.36
CA GLN A 217 49.25 7.90 2.58
C GLN A 217 47.78 7.70 2.21
N THR A 218 47.28 6.52 2.54
CA THR A 218 45.85 6.25 2.65
C THR A 218 45.37 6.75 4.01
N PRO A 219 44.44 7.71 4.10
CA PRO A 219 43.67 7.91 5.31
C PRO A 219 42.57 6.85 5.34
N GLN A 220 42.82 5.74 6.01
CA GLN A 220 41.76 4.83 6.45
C GLN A 220 41.11 5.46 7.70
N TYR A 221 40.11 6.31 7.47
CA TYR A 221 39.18 6.74 8.52
C TYR A 221 37.85 6.04 8.29
N SER A 222 37.64 4.94 9.02
CA SER A 222 36.30 4.43 9.32
C SER A 222 35.77 5.20 10.53
N PRO A 223 34.72 6.02 10.39
CA PRO A 223 33.99 6.50 11.56
C PRO A 223 33.23 5.31 12.16
N GLN A 224 33.71 4.77 13.27
CA GLN A 224 32.83 4.06 14.18
C GLN A 224 31.82 5.08 14.71
N GLN A 225 30.60 5.04 14.16
CA GLN A 225 29.46 5.66 14.81
C GLN A 225 29.22 4.90 16.12
N GLN A 226 29.81 5.40 17.20
CA GLN A 226 29.29 5.18 18.54
C GLN A 226 27.93 5.87 18.58
N TYR A 227 26.88 5.08 18.40
CA TYR A 227 25.55 5.48 18.83
C TYR A 227 25.65 5.83 20.32
N PRO A 228 25.14 6.99 20.76
CA PRO A 228 24.95 7.25 22.17
C PRO A 228 24.06 6.11 22.70
N GLN A 229 24.61 5.31 23.60
CA GLN A 229 23.82 4.40 24.41
C GLN A 229 22.87 5.28 25.23
N TYR A 230 21.63 5.39 24.76
CA TYR A 230 20.56 6.06 25.47
C TYR A 230 20.24 5.19 26.67
N THR A 231 20.88 5.46 27.81
CA THR A 231 20.39 5.01 29.10
C THR A 231 19.12 5.79 29.36
N PRO A 232 17.93 5.16 29.33
CA PRO A 232 16.71 5.87 29.73
C PRO A 232 16.95 6.44 31.14
N PRO A 233 16.53 7.68 31.41
CA PRO A 233 16.53 8.20 32.77
C PRO A 233 15.82 7.18 33.64
N ALA A 234 16.42 6.81 34.76
CA ALA A 234 15.70 6.07 35.78
C ALA A 234 14.48 6.92 36.14
N GLU A 235 13.30 6.49 35.68
CA GLU A 235 12.04 7.01 36.15
C GLU A 235 12.01 6.76 37.66
N GLN A 236 12.43 7.78 38.41
CA GLN A 236 12.01 7.95 39.78
C GLN A 236 10.50 8.13 39.71
N TYR A 237 9.80 7.01 39.82
CA TYR A 237 8.37 6.97 40.07
C TYR A 237 8.10 7.91 41.25
N PRO A 238 7.34 9.00 41.05
CA PRO A 238 6.90 9.80 42.18
C PRO A 238 6.11 8.90 43.13
N PRO A 239 6.30 9.06 44.46
CA PRO A 239 5.58 8.25 45.43
C PRO A 239 4.08 8.50 45.27
N ASN A 240 3.38 7.44 44.84
CA ASN A 240 1.98 7.14 45.06
C ASN A 240 1.08 8.36 45.29
N SER A 241 0.85 9.12 44.22
CA SER A 241 -0.30 10.03 44.19
C SER A 241 -1.53 9.16 43.96
N SER A 242 -2.37 9.03 44.99
CA SER A 242 -3.67 8.39 44.88
C SER A 242 -4.49 9.09 43.80
N TYR A 243 -4.48 8.51 42.60
CA TYR A 243 -5.34 8.94 41.52
C TYR A 243 -6.80 8.81 41.99
N PRO A 244 -7.60 9.88 41.93
CA PRO A 244 -9.03 9.76 42.18
C PRO A 244 -9.60 8.76 41.18
N ALA A 245 -10.44 7.85 41.68
CA ALA A 245 -11.08 6.83 40.86
C ALA A 245 -11.70 7.48 39.61
N PRO A 246 -11.47 6.92 38.40
CA PRO A 246 -12.09 7.44 37.19
C PRO A 246 -13.59 7.48 37.40
N GLN A 247 -14.16 8.69 37.32
CA GLN A 247 -15.60 8.86 37.35
C GLN A 247 -16.17 8.08 36.17
N GLN A 248 -16.93 7.03 36.49
CA GLN A 248 -17.59 6.23 35.47
C GLN A 248 -18.45 7.15 34.61
N PRO A 249 -18.39 7.03 33.27
CA PRO A 249 -19.27 7.76 32.38
C PRO A 249 -20.72 7.50 32.82
N GLN A 250 -21.39 8.56 33.26
CA GLN A 250 -22.81 8.50 33.60
C GLN A 250 -23.57 8.41 32.27
N TYR A 251 -23.79 7.19 31.79
CA TYR A 251 -24.56 6.96 30.58
C TYR A 251 -25.97 7.54 30.77
N PRO A 252 -26.50 8.28 29.79
CA PRO A 252 -27.88 8.75 29.83
C PRO A 252 -28.79 7.52 29.95
N GLN A 253 -29.69 7.55 30.93
CA GLN A 253 -30.65 6.47 31.12
C GLN A 253 -31.44 6.28 29.82
N GLN A 254 -31.37 5.07 29.26
CA GLN A 254 -32.15 4.72 28.08
C GLN A 254 -33.65 4.94 28.39
N PRO A 255 -34.40 5.54 27.47
CA PRO A 255 -35.86 5.63 27.59
C PRO A 255 -36.44 4.24 27.85
N GLN A 256 -37.15 4.07 28.96
CA GLN A 256 -37.92 2.86 29.20
C GLN A 256 -39.03 2.78 28.13
N TYR A 257 -38.82 1.92 27.14
CA TYR A 257 -39.87 1.59 26.19
C TYR A 257 -40.97 0.79 26.91
N PRO A 258 -42.26 1.09 26.64
CA PRO A 258 -43.37 0.30 27.17
C PRO A 258 -43.23 -1.17 26.78
N ALA A 259 -43.57 -2.06 27.71
CA ALA A 259 -43.61 -3.50 27.46
C ALA A 259 -44.51 -3.78 26.24
N TYR A 260 -43.96 -4.48 25.24
CA TYR A 260 -44.73 -4.96 24.11
C TYR A 260 -45.88 -5.86 24.59
N PRO A 261 -47.11 -5.68 24.09
CA PRO A 261 -48.20 -6.60 24.39
C PRO A 261 -47.88 -8.02 23.88
N PRO A 262 -48.28 -9.07 24.61
CA PRO A 262 -48.05 -10.45 24.20
C PRO A 262 -48.74 -10.72 22.84
N PRO A 263 -48.12 -11.53 21.97
CA PRO A 263 -48.69 -11.86 20.68
C PRO A 263 -50.01 -12.63 20.85
N ALA A 264 -51.07 -12.08 20.28
CA ALA A 264 -52.36 -12.75 20.15
C ALA A 264 -52.27 -13.80 19.03
N GLY A 265 -52.62 -15.03 19.34
CA GLY A 265 -52.89 -16.07 18.34
C GLY A 265 -52.04 -17.33 18.51
N GLN A 266 -52.48 -18.21 19.41
CA GLN A 266 -52.21 -19.63 19.28
C GLN A 266 -53.04 -20.16 18.10
N TYR A 267 -52.39 -20.48 16.99
CA TYR A 267 -53.02 -21.24 15.91
C TYR A 267 -53.00 -22.72 16.31
N GLU A 268 -54.18 -23.31 16.40
CA GLU A 268 -54.43 -24.73 16.52
C GLU A 268 -53.60 -25.53 15.50
N ARG A 269 -52.78 -26.45 16.01
CA ARG A 269 -52.02 -27.40 15.21
C ARG A 269 -52.97 -28.53 14.80
N THR A 270 -53.52 -28.45 13.59
CA THR A 270 -54.26 -29.57 12.98
C THR A 270 -53.32 -30.76 12.83
N GLN A 271 -53.56 -31.82 13.60
CA GLN A 271 -52.87 -33.10 13.44
C GLN A 271 -53.32 -33.72 12.11
N LEU A 272 -52.45 -33.70 11.10
CA LEU A 272 -52.63 -34.55 9.92
C LEU A 272 -52.32 -36.00 10.30
N ALA A 273 -53.32 -36.85 10.10
CA ALA A 273 -53.24 -38.29 10.25
C ALA A 273 -52.14 -38.89 9.37
N ASN A 274 -51.39 -39.81 9.95
CA ASN A 274 -50.29 -40.55 9.34
C ASN A 274 -50.85 -41.80 8.62
N PRO A 275 -50.77 -41.94 7.28
CA PRO A 275 -51.24 -43.12 6.58
C PRO A 275 -50.05 -44.02 6.22
N HIS A 276 -49.67 -44.92 7.12
CA HIS A 276 -48.74 -46.01 6.82
C HIS A 276 -49.26 -47.33 7.39
N ASP A 277 -50.31 -47.83 6.74
CA ASP A 277 -50.64 -49.27 6.73
C ASP A 277 -50.30 -49.80 5.34
N TYR A 278 -49.22 -50.58 5.24
CA TYR A 278 -49.01 -51.52 4.13
C TYR A 278 -49.01 -52.94 4.72
N PRO A 279 -49.84 -53.86 4.18
CA PRO A 279 -49.89 -55.24 4.66
C PRO A 279 -48.66 -56.05 4.21
N PRO A 280 -48.27 -57.09 4.98
CA PRO A 280 -47.12 -57.93 4.67
C PRO A 280 -47.39 -58.84 3.46
N GLN A 281 -46.42 -58.90 2.54
CA GLN A 281 -46.38 -59.92 1.50
C GLN A 281 -45.95 -61.26 2.09
N ASN A 282 -46.82 -62.27 1.96
CA ASN A 282 -46.51 -63.66 2.26
C ASN A 282 -45.53 -64.24 1.23
N ARG A 283 -44.55 -65.01 1.73
CA ARG A 283 -43.76 -65.96 0.95
C ARG A 283 -44.51 -67.27 0.77
#